data_AF-G7EWB5-F1
#
_entry.id   AF-G7EWB5-F1
#
_cell.length_a   1.000
_cell.length_b   1.000
_cell.length_c   1.000
_cell.angle_alpha   90.00
_cell.angle_beta   90.00
_cell.angle_gamma   90.00
#
_symmetry.space_group_name_H-M   'P 1'
#
loop_
_entity.id
_entity.type
_entity.pdbx_description
1 polymer ?
#
loop_
_entity_poly.entity_id
_entity_poly.type
_entity_poly.pdbx_seq_one_letter_code
_entity_poly.pdbx_strand_id
1 'polypeptide(L)' 'MAKKGKAKAVKKSAVNTGRGVIKHNALAALVTSKVFKPQIVKAKKGKGSFKRNNKHAGQESYLIAA' A
#
# COMPACT_ATOMS: atom_id res chain seq x y z
N MET A 1 4.85 45.01 7.96
CA MET A 1 3.72 44.58 7.12
C MET A 1 3.84 43.08 6.85
N ALA A 2 2.76 42.32 7.05
CA ALA A 2 2.78 40.89 7.34
C ALA A 2 3.19 39.98 6.17
N LYS A 3 4.02 38.97 6.46
CA LYS A 3 4.39 37.88 5.53
C LYS A 3 3.23 36.88 5.44
N LYS A 4 2.47 36.91 4.35
CA LYS A 4 1.38 35.95 4.05
C LYS A 4 1.99 34.55 3.81
N GLY A 5 1.65 33.58 4.65
CA GLY A 5 2.04 32.18 4.47
C GLY A 5 1.42 31.58 3.22
N LYS A 6 2.20 30.90 2.39
CA LYS A 6 1.72 30.21 1.19
C LYS A 6 0.95 28.95 1.61
N ALA A 7 -0.35 28.89 1.35
CA ALA A 7 -1.16 27.69 1.57
C ALA A 7 -0.71 26.58 0.61
N LYS A 8 -0.38 25.40 1.15
CA LYS A 8 0.03 24.22 0.38
C LYS A 8 -1.17 23.66 -0.37
N ALA A 9 -1.15 23.72 -1.70
CA ALA A 9 -2.24 23.22 -2.54
C ALA A 9 -2.46 21.70 -2.30
N VAL A 10 -3.66 21.34 -1.87
CA VAL A 10 -4.07 19.94 -1.69
C VAL A 10 -4.28 19.33 -3.08
N LYS A 11 -3.38 18.44 -3.49
CA LYS A 11 -3.51 17.72 -4.76
C LYS A 11 -4.69 16.75 -4.67
N LYS A 12 -5.76 17.03 -5.42
CA LYS A 12 -6.89 16.10 -5.58
C LYS A 12 -6.50 14.99 -6.56
N SER A 13 -6.05 13.84 -6.04
CA SER A 13 -5.85 12.64 -6.84
C SER A 13 -7.15 11.85 -6.94
N ALA A 14 -7.69 11.69 -8.16
CA ALA A 14 -8.83 10.82 -8.41
C ALA A 14 -8.37 9.34 -8.45
N VAL A 15 -9.13 8.46 -7.81
CA VAL A 15 -8.90 7.00 -7.81
C VAL A 15 -10.03 6.32 -8.56
N ASN A 16 -9.69 5.40 -9.47
CA ASN A 16 -10.68 4.58 -10.15
C ASN A 16 -11.16 3.45 -9.24
N THR A 17 -12.42 3.50 -8.83
CA THR A 17 -13.05 2.54 -7.91
C THR A 17 -13.61 1.30 -8.65
N GLY A 18 -13.76 1.33 -9.97
CA GLY A 18 -14.31 0.23 -10.78
C GLY A 18 -15.81 -0.03 -10.60
N ARG A 19 -16.57 0.92 -10.05
CA ARG A 19 -18.00 0.78 -9.73
C ARG A 19 -18.95 1.52 -10.71
N GLY A 20 -18.40 2.19 -11.72
CA GLY A 20 -19.19 3.02 -12.63
C GLY A 20 -19.83 4.22 -11.92
N VAL A 21 -21.02 4.63 -12.37
CA VAL A 21 -21.79 5.74 -11.76
C VAL A 21 -22.51 5.24 -10.51
N ILE A 22 -22.16 5.78 -9.35
CA ILE A 22 -22.82 5.45 -8.08
C ILE A 22 -24.10 6.29 -7.95
N LYS A 23 -25.26 5.62 -7.94
CA LYS A 23 -26.57 6.28 -7.85
C LYS A 23 -27.13 6.40 -6.44
N HIS A 24 -26.59 5.61 -5.49
CA HIS A 24 -27.07 5.55 -4.12
C HIS A 24 -25.99 6.07 -3.14
N ASN A 25 -25.34 5.20 -2.36
CA ASN A 25 -24.37 5.61 -1.35
C ASN A 25 -22.92 5.45 -1.84
N ALA A 26 -22.17 6.56 -1.82
CA ALA A 26 -20.77 6.60 -2.22
C ALA A 26 -19.83 5.80 -1.30
N LEU A 27 -20.02 5.88 0.02
CA LEU A 27 -19.17 5.21 1.00
C LEU A 27 -19.37 3.68 0.97
N ALA A 28 -20.61 3.23 0.84
CA ALA A 28 -20.91 1.80 0.71
C ALA A 28 -20.28 1.19 -0.56
N ALA A 29 -20.32 1.93 -1.67
CA ALA A 29 -19.66 1.54 -2.92
C ALA A 29 -18.13 1.52 -2.79
N LEU A 30 -17.55 2.45 -2.02
CA LEU A 30 -16.12 2.49 -1.74
C LEU A 30 -15.66 1.32 -0.88
N VAL A 31 -16.32 1.05 0.26
CA VAL A 31 -15.95 -0.05 1.18
C VAL A 31 -15.92 -1.40 0.45
N THR A 32 -16.84 -1.61 -0.48
CA THR A 32 -16.93 -2.85 -1.26
C THR A 32 -16.07 -2.83 -2.52
N SER A 33 -15.34 -1.76 -2.80
CA SER A 33 -14.49 -1.63 -3.99
C SER A 33 -13.11 -2.30 -3.81
N LYS A 34 -12.36 -2.40 -4.92
CA LYS A 34 -10.98 -2.92 -4.93
C LYS A 34 -10.02 -2.13 -4.04
N VAL A 35 -10.34 -0.88 -3.72
CA VAL A 35 -9.51 0.00 -2.89
C VAL A 35 -9.42 -0.54 -1.47
N PHE A 36 -10.52 -1.04 -0.92
CA PHE A 36 -10.63 -1.47 0.48
C PHE A 36 -10.66 -3.00 0.65
N LYS A 37 -9.93 -3.72 -0.21
CA LYS A 37 -9.80 -5.17 -0.07
C LYS A 37 -8.95 -5.54 1.16
N PRO A 38 -9.27 -6.65 1.85
CA PRO A 38 -8.42 -7.15 2.93
C PRO A 38 -7.03 -7.50 2.37
N GLN A 39 -5.99 -7.01 3.05
CA GLN A 39 -4.60 -7.29 2.69
C GLN A 39 -4.07 -8.44 3.53
N ILE A 40 -3.76 -9.56 2.88
CA ILE A 40 -3.20 -10.74 3.54
C ILE A 40 -1.68 -10.65 3.47
N VAL A 41 -1.03 -10.61 4.64
CA VAL A 41 0.43 -10.62 4.74
C VAL A 41 0.94 -12.06 4.72
N LYS A 42 2.01 -12.32 3.97
CA LYS A 42 2.66 -13.63 3.99
C LYS A 42 3.31 -13.87 5.35
N ALA A 43 3.01 -15.01 5.96
CA ALA A 43 3.59 -15.42 7.23
C ALA A 43 5.12 -15.60 7.12
N LYS A 44 5.84 -15.33 8.22
CA LYS A 44 7.30 -15.55 8.31
C LYS A 44 7.66 -17.02 8.57
N LYS A 45 6.79 -17.78 9.25
CA LYS A 45 6.97 -19.19 9.60
C LYS A 45 5.62 -19.92 9.52
N GLY A 46 5.62 -21.22 9.26
CA GLY A 46 4.41 -22.07 9.24
C GLY A 46 3.76 -22.18 7.85
N LYS A 47 2.42 -22.25 7.80
CA LYS A 47 1.67 -22.41 6.55
C LYS A 47 1.82 -21.18 5.66
N GLY A 48 2.13 -21.39 4.38
CA GLY A 48 2.26 -20.30 3.40
C GLY A 48 3.52 -19.42 3.58
N SER A 49 4.49 -19.84 4.42
CA SER A 49 5.73 -19.09 4.64
C SER A 49 6.90 -19.52 3.76
N PHE A 50 6.79 -20.66 3.06
CA PHE A 50 7.87 -21.16 2.20
C PHE A 50 8.12 -20.19 1.04
N LYS A 51 9.39 -19.87 0.80
CA LYS A 51 9.86 -19.06 -0.31
C LYS A 51 10.96 -19.84 -1.01
N ARG A 52 10.86 -19.98 -2.34
CA ARG A 52 11.90 -20.68 -3.13
C ARG A 52 13.25 -19.98 -3.05
N ASN A 53 13.25 -18.64 -3.08
CA ASN A 53 14.45 -17.82 -2.96
C ASN A 53 14.30 -16.88 -1.76
N ASN A 54 15.34 -16.80 -0.94
CA ASN A 54 15.43 -15.83 0.15
C ASN A 54 15.94 -14.49 -0.38
N LYS A 55 15.65 -13.40 0.37
CA LYS A 55 15.97 -12.02 -0.06
C LYS A 55 17.46 -11.80 -0.35
N HIS A 56 18.34 -12.55 0.32
CA HIS A 56 19.80 -12.44 0.24
C HIS A 56 20.48 -13.76 -0.14
N ALA A 57 19.80 -14.62 -0.91
CA ALA A 57 20.41 -15.88 -1.35
C ALA A 57 21.65 -15.58 -2.23
N GLY A 58 22.82 -16.15 -1.88
CA GLY A 58 24.09 -15.95 -2.60
C GLY A 58 24.88 -14.70 -2.21
N GLN A 59 24.47 -13.95 -1.18
CA GLN A 59 25.31 -12.89 -0.59
C GLN A 59 26.07 -13.46 0.62
N GLU A 60 27.36 -13.69 0.44
CA GLU A 60 28.31 -14.07 1.50
C GLU A 60 28.45 -12.90 2.49
N SER A 61 28.35 -13.18 3.80
CA SER A 61 28.46 -12.16 4.85
C SER A 61 29.93 -11.82 5.12
N TYR A 62 30.61 -11.21 4.16
CA TYR A 62 32.03 -10.84 4.26
C TYR A 62 32.36 -9.77 5.32
N LEU A 63 31.39 -9.33 6.14
CA LEU A 63 31.55 -8.23 7.11
C LEU A 63 31.56 -8.67 8.58
N ILE A 64 31.46 -9.98 8.88
CA ILE A 64 31.49 -10.50 10.27
C ILE A 64 32.79 -11.27 10.60
N ALA A 65 33.68 -11.45 9.61
CA ALA A 65 34.99 -12.09 9.80
C ALA A 65 36.11 -11.05 9.63
N ALA A 66 36.26 -10.14 10.59
CA ALA A 66 37.43 -9.28 10.77
C ALA A 66 37.55 -8.87 12.23
#